data_AF-A0AAX0XK90-F1
#
_entry.id   AF-A0AAX0XK90-F1
#
_cell.length_a   1.000
_cell.length_b   1.000
_cell.length_c   1.000
_cell.angle_alpha   90.00
_cell.angle_beta   90.00
_cell.angle_gamma   90.00
#
_symmetry.space_group_name_H-M   'P 1'
#
loop_
_entity.id
_entity.type
_entity.pdbx_description
1 polymer ?
#
loop_
_entity_poly.entity_id
_entity_poly.type
_entity_poly.pdbx_seq_one_letter_code
_entity_poly.pdbx_strand_id
1 'polypeptide(L)'
;MAQASTAIPADVRERVIAAAADLFAQSGRQTMPTVDAVRRAARADMNAASSVMKEWRRAQTAQAAPVAVAVPESVQQASSAAVATIWQQAQELANESLRSAQAAWETERAELDAMRQELAEAFERQAGELDAAGAALAAEKSAAEKQAQELADVRQQLAEAVSRADKADARIAEIEQRAAE
;
A
#
# COMPACT_ATOMS: atom_id res chain seq x y z
N MET A 1 4.15 89.73 -4.00
CA MET A 1 4.69 88.35 -3.99
C MET A 1 3.77 87.48 -4.83
N ALA A 2 4.21 87.04 -6.00
CA ALA A 2 3.61 85.93 -6.75
C ALA A 2 4.69 85.36 -7.65
N GLN A 3 4.86 84.06 -7.55
CA GLN A 3 6.07 83.31 -7.86
C GLN A 3 6.22 83.14 -9.38
N ALA A 4 7.36 83.57 -9.93
CA ALA A 4 7.75 83.21 -11.28
C ALA A 4 8.04 81.71 -11.31
N SER A 5 7.36 80.99 -12.20
CA SER A 5 7.56 79.57 -12.47
C SER A 5 9.04 79.29 -12.78
N THR A 6 9.76 78.68 -11.84
CA THR A 6 11.18 78.30 -11.97
C THR A 6 11.33 77.08 -12.88
N ALA A 7 10.91 77.20 -14.14
CA ALA A 7 11.25 76.23 -15.16
C ALA A 7 12.70 76.49 -15.59
N ILE A 8 13.59 75.53 -15.36
CA ILE A 8 15.00 75.62 -15.78
C ILE A 8 15.02 75.74 -17.31
N PRO A 9 15.59 76.80 -17.89
CA PRO A 9 15.68 76.95 -19.34
C PRO A 9 16.37 75.76 -19.99
N ALA A 10 15.89 75.35 -21.16
CA ALA A 10 16.38 74.14 -21.85
C ALA A 10 17.88 74.21 -22.17
N ASP A 11 18.37 75.40 -22.54
CA ASP A 11 19.79 75.65 -22.80
C ASP A 11 20.65 75.49 -21.54
N VAL A 12 20.15 75.91 -20.37
CA VAL A 12 20.84 75.74 -19.08
C VAL A 12 20.88 74.26 -18.71
N ARG A 13 19.77 73.54 -18.89
CA ARG A 13 19.68 72.10 -18.64
C ARG A 13 20.67 71.32 -19.52
N GLU A 14 20.74 71.63 -20.80
CA GLU A 14 21.63 70.97 -21.75
C GLU A 14 23.11 71.21 -21.39
N ARG A 15 23.49 72.46 -21.07
CA ARG A 15 24.85 72.77 -20.59
C ARG A 15 25.23 72.03 -19.32
N VAL A 16 24.30 71.89 -18.37
CA VAL A 16 24.53 71.15 -17.12
C VAL A 16 24.72 69.65 -17.40
N ILE A 17 23.91 69.06 -18.28
CA ILE A 17 24.04 67.64 -18.67
C ILE A 17 25.36 67.40 -19.41
N ALA A 18 25.72 68.26 -20.35
CA ALA A 18 26.98 68.17 -21.10
C ALA A 18 28.18 68.27 -20.15
N ALA A 19 28.21 69.28 -19.27
CA ALA A 19 29.27 69.45 -18.28
C ALA A 19 29.36 68.27 -17.31
N ALA A 20 28.22 67.71 -16.89
CA ALA A 20 28.20 66.51 -16.05
C ALA A 20 28.76 65.29 -16.78
N ALA A 21 28.38 65.07 -18.04
CA ALA A 21 28.89 63.98 -18.86
C ALA A 21 30.41 64.11 -19.11
N ASP A 22 30.90 65.30 -19.40
CA ASP A 22 32.32 65.57 -19.64
C ASP A 22 33.16 65.34 -18.38
N LEU A 23 32.72 65.89 -17.23
CA LEU A 23 33.41 65.69 -15.95
C LEU A 23 33.38 64.22 -15.52
N PHE A 24 32.27 63.52 -15.78
CA PHE A 24 32.17 62.09 -15.50
C PHE A 24 33.10 61.27 -16.41
N ALA A 25 33.21 61.62 -17.69
CA ALA A 25 34.14 60.99 -18.62
C ALA A 25 35.61 61.23 -18.23
N GLN A 26 35.95 62.45 -17.80
CA GLN A 26 37.29 62.79 -17.30
C GLN A 26 37.68 61.98 -16.06
N SER A 27 36.72 61.59 -15.22
CA SER A 27 36.95 60.70 -14.07
C SER A 27 37.04 59.21 -14.44
N GLY A 28 37.06 58.87 -15.73
CA GLY A 28 36.97 57.48 -16.21
C GLY A 28 35.63 56.82 -15.87
N ARG A 29 34.56 57.62 -15.66
CA ARG A 29 33.23 57.19 -15.18
C ARG A 29 33.26 56.49 -13.81
N GLN A 30 34.27 56.75 -12.99
CA GLN A 30 34.41 56.13 -11.67
C GLN A 30 33.79 56.99 -10.56
N THR A 31 33.84 58.31 -10.71
CA THR A 31 33.40 59.24 -9.66
C THR A 31 32.36 60.20 -10.20
N MET A 32 31.19 60.22 -9.55
CA MET A 32 30.13 61.17 -9.92
C MET A 32 30.60 62.62 -9.69
N PRO A 33 30.47 63.51 -10.68
CA PRO A 33 30.90 64.89 -10.52
C PRO A 33 30.05 65.61 -9.45
N THR A 34 30.69 66.51 -8.71
CA THR A 34 30.01 67.31 -7.69
C THR A 34 29.13 68.36 -8.35
N VAL A 35 28.02 68.73 -7.70
CA VAL A 35 27.12 69.78 -8.22
C VAL A 35 27.87 71.10 -8.44
N ASP A 36 28.81 71.44 -7.55
CA ASP A 36 29.58 72.67 -7.66
C ASP A 36 30.55 72.66 -8.85
N ALA A 37 31.21 71.53 -9.14
CA ALA A 37 32.08 71.41 -10.32
C ALA A 37 31.28 71.57 -11.62
N VAL A 38 30.12 70.91 -11.70
CA VAL A 38 29.21 71.01 -12.86
C VAL A 38 28.64 72.42 -13.01
N ARG A 39 28.26 73.07 -11.89
CA ARG A 39 27.76 74.45 -11.89
C ARG A 39 28.78 75.44 -12.45
N ARG A 40 30.05 75.34 -12.03
CA ARG A 40 31.14 76.19 -12.52
C ARG A 40 31.42 75.95 -14.00
N ALA A 41 31.46 74.69 -14.43
CA ALA A 41 31.71 74.32 -15.82
C ALA A 41 30.57 74.75 -16.76
N ALA A 42 29.30 74.58 -16.34
CA ALA A 42 28.13 74.93 -17.13
C ALA A 42 27.73 76.43 -17.04
N ARG A 43 28.37 77.20 -16.13
CA ARG A 43 28.01 78.58 -15.77
C ARG A 43 26.51 78.72 -15.43
N ALA A 44 25.97 77.74 -14.71
CA ALA A 44 24.57 77.69 -14.31
C ALA A 44 24.37 78.22 -12.88
N ASP A 45 23.13 78.59 -12.53
CA ASP A 45 22.78 78.87 -11.15
C ASP A 45 22.73 77.57 -10.31
N MET A 46 22.79 77.71 -8.99
CA MET A 46 22.85 76.57 -8.07
C MET A 46 21.58 75.70 -8.10
N ASN A 47 20.41 76.31 -8.32
CA ASN A 47 19.13 75.59 -8.32
C ASN A 47 18.96 74.76 -9.59
N ALA A 48 19.36 75.30 -10.74
CA ALA A 48 19.38 74.57 -12.01
C ALA A 48 20.38 73.41 -11.99
N ALA A 49 21.61 73.67 -11.52
CA ALA A 49 22.66 72.66 -11.46
C ALA A 49 22.28 71.47 -10.54
N SER A 50 21.74 71.75 -9.35
CA SER A 50 21.35 70.70 -8.39
C SER A 50 20.18 69.84 -8.86
N SER A 51 19.15 70.47 -9.46
CA SER A 51 17.96 69.78 -9.96
C SER A 51 18.29 68.86 -11.13
N VAL A 52 19.01 69.36 -12.13
CA VAL A 52 19.41 68.59 -13.31
C VAL A 52 20.43 67.50 -12.93
N MET A 53 21.35 67.78 -12.00
CA MET A 53 22.28 66.75 -11.50
C MET A 53 21.58 65.61 -10.75
N LYS A 54 20.49 65.89 -10.03
CA LYS A 54 19.69 64.86 -9.37
C LYS A 54 19.04 63.93 -10.40
N GLU A 55 18.46 64.50 -11.46
CA GLU A 55 17.86 63.75 -12.57
C GLU A 55 18.92 62.96 -13.34
N TRP A 56 20.03 63.60 -13.68
CA TRP A 56 21.12 63.00 -14.42
C TRP A 56 21.77 61.83 -13.66
N ARG A 57 22.05 61.97 -12.35
CA ARG A 57 22.55 60.84 -11.55
C ARG A 57 21.57 59.68 -11.50
N ARG A 58 20.26 59.96 -11.40
CA ARG A 58 19.22 58.92 -11.41
C ARG A 58 19.19 58.16 -12.74
N ALA A 59 19.43 58.86 -13.85
CA ALA A 59 19.54 58.22 -15.16
C ALA A 59 20.78 57.33 -15.27
N GLN A 60 21.92 57.73 -14.67
CA GLN A 60 23.14 56.93 -14.67
C GLN A 60 23.07 55.67 -13.81
N THR A 61 22.21 55.63 -12.79
CA THR A 61 22.05 54.48 -11.89
C THR A 61 20.80 53.65 -12.17
N ALA A 62 20.06 53.95 -13.24
CA ALA A 62 18.94 53.14 -13.67
C ALA A 62 19.47 51.77 -14.13
N GLN A 63 19.37 50.75 -13.27
CA GLN A 63 19.62 49.37 -13.64
C GLN A 63 18.60 48.92 -14.69
N ALA A 64 19.06 48.27 -15.76
CA ALA A 64 18.19 47.65 -16.74
C ALA A 64 17.29 46.61 -16.05
N ALA A 65 16.00 46.60 -16.39
CA ALA A 65 15.04 45.67 -15.81
C ALA A 65 15.47 44.21 -16.08
N PRO A 66 15.36 43.29 -15.10
CA PRO A 66 15.68 41.89 -15.32
C PRO A 66 14.80 41.30 -16.43
N VAL A 67 15.42 40.68 -17.43
CA VAL A 67 14.68 39.98 -18.49
C VAL A 67 14.22 38.63 -17.94
N ALA A 68 12.90 38.46 -17.79
CA ALA A 68 12.31 37.18 -17.45
C ALA A 68 12.48 36.21 -18.64
N VAL A 69 13.39 35.24 -18.51
CA VAL A 69 13.57 34.19 -19.52
C VAL A 69 12.47 33.16 -19.33
N ALA A 70 11.52 33.09 -20.27
CA ALA A 70 10.52 32.04 -20.32
C ALA A 70 11.17 30.70 -20.71
N VAL A 71 10.76 29.60 -20.07
CA VAL A 71 11.26 28.25 -20.40
C VAL A 71 10.89 27.93 -21.86
N PRO A 72 11.85 27.50 -22.70
CA PRO A 72 11.58 27.15 -24.10
C PRO A 72 10.49 26.08 -24.24
N GLU A 73 9.62 26.23 -25.23
CA GLU A 73 8.49 25.33 -25.46
C GLU A 73 8.91 23.87 -25.65
N SER A 74 10.03 23.63 -26.35
CA SER A 74 10.58 22.29 -26.54
C SER A 74 10.91 21.57 -25.23
N VAL A 75 11.38 22.32 -24.22
CA VAL A 75 11.68 21.78 -22.88
C VAL A 75 10.38 21.46 -22.13
N GLN A 76 9.36 22.31 -22.25
CA GLN A 76 8.05 22.07 -21.63
C GLN A 76 7.37 20.83 -22.23
N GLN A 77 7.41 20.69 -23.56
CA GLN A 77 6.85 19.53 -24.27
C GLN A 77 7.60 18.24 -23.90
N ALA A 78 8.93 18.26 -23.89
CA ALA A 78 9.74 17.11 -23.49
C ALA A 78 9.48 16.68 -22.04
N SER A 79 9.35 17.65 -21.11
CA SER A 79 9.02 17.36 -19.71
C SER A 79 7.62 16.76 -19.57
N SER A 80 6.63 17.31 -20.27
CA SER A 80 5.25 16.79 -20.25
C SER A 80 5.19 15.36 -20.79
N ALA A 81 5.88 15.08 -21.89
CA ALA A 81 5.95 13.75 -22.49
C ALA A 81 6.67 12.73 -21.57
N ALA A 82 7.74 13.15 -20.89
CA ALA A 82 8.44 12.31 -19.93
C ALA A 82 7.54 11.93 -18.74
N VAL A 83 6.84 12.91 -18.17
CA VAL A 83 5.90 12.65 -17.05
C VAL A 83 4.75 11.75 -17.50
N ALA A 84 4.20 11.96 -18.70
CA ALA A 84 3.15 11.10 -19.25
C ALA A 84 3.63 9.65 -19.42
N THR A 85 4.84 9.47 -19.95
CA THR A 85 5.44 8.13 -20.10
C THR A 85 5.65 7.45 -18.75
N ILE A 86 6.22 8.16 -17.77
CA ILE A 86 6.43 7.61 -16.42
C ILE A 86 5.10 7.22 -15.78
N TRP A 87 4.08 8.06 -15.89
CA TRP A 87 2.76 7.78 -15.37
C TRP A 87 2.14 6.54 -16.00
N GLN A 88 2.23 6.42 -17.33
CA GLN A 88 1.72 5.27 -18.05
C GLN A 88 2.41 3.98 -17.61
N GLN A 89 3.74 3.98 -17.51
CA GLN A 89 4.51 2.81 -17.05
C GLN A 89 4.18 2.44 -15.60
N ALA A 90 4.03 3.42 -14.72
CA ALA A 90 3.61 3.19 -13.33
C ALA A 90 2.21 2.55 -13.26
N GLN A 91 1.30 3.00 -14.11
CA GLN A 91 -0.06 2.46 -14.17
C GLN A 91 -0.09 1.04 -14.77
N GLU A 92 0.72 0.77 -15.80
CA GLU A 92 0.88 -0.58 -16.36
C GLU A 92 1.40 -1.56 -15.29
N LEU A 93 2.46 -1.19 -14.56
CA LEU A 93 3.03 -2.00 -13.48
C LEU A 93 2.04 -2.22 -12.33
N ALA A 94 1.33 -1.17 -11.91
CA ALA A 94 0.32 -1.28 -10.85
C ALA A 94 -0.83 -2.20 -11.25
N ASN A 95 -1.31 -2.09 -12.51
CA ASN A 95 -2.36 -2.95 -13.03
C ASN A 95 -1.91 -4.40 -13.18
N GLU A 96 -0.66 -4.64 -13.59
CA GLU A 96 -0.10 -5.99 -13.65
C GLU A 96 0.03 -6.60 -12.25
N SER A 97 0.56 -5.85 -11.28
CA SER A 97 0.64 -6.27 -9.90
C SER A 97 -0.75 -6.60 -9.33
N LEU A 98 -1.76 -5.77 -9.62
CA LEU A 98 -3.14 -6.02 -9.20
C LEU A 98 -3.70 -7.32 -9.80
N ARG A 99 -3.54 -7.53 -11.12
CA ARG A 99 -4.01 -8.75 -11.78
C ARG A 99 -3.32 -10.00 -11.22
N SER A 100 -2.02 -9.92 -10.97
CA SER A 100 -1.25 -11.01 -10.36
C SER A 100 -1.74 -11.34 -8.94
N ALA A 101 -1.95 -10.31 -8.11
CA ALA A 101 -2.48 -10.49 -6.76
C ALA A 101 -3.91 -11.07 -6.77
N GLN A 102 -4.77 -10.63 -7.68
CA GLN A 102 -6.12 -11.18 -7.86
C GLN A 102 -6.10 -12.65 -8.25
N ALA A 103 -5.27 -13.03 -9.23
CA ALA A 103 -5.15 -14.42 -9.67
C ALA A 103 -4.60 -15.33 -8.56
N ALA A 104 -3.60 -14.86 -7.80
CA ALA A 104 -3.06 -15.60 -6.66
C ALA A 104 -4.13 -15.79 -5.56
N TRP A 105 -4.88 -14.73 -5.24
CA TRP A 105 -5.96 -14.79 -4.26
C TRP A 105 -7.10 -15.71 -4.70
N GLU A 106 -7.49 -15.68 -5.97
CA GLU A 106 -8.52 -16.58 -6.52
C GLU A 106 -8.07 -18.05 -6.44
N THR A 107 -6.79 -18.32 -6.71
CA THR A 107 -6.20 -19.66 -6.59
C THR A 107 -6.23 -20.14 -5.14
N GLU A 108 -5.73 -19.33 -4.20
CA GLU A 108 -5.73 -19.66 -2.77
C GLU A 108 -7.16 -19.87 -2.24
N ARG A 109 -8.12 -19.05 -2.70
CA ARG A 109 -9.52 -19.21 -2.33
C ARG A 109 -10.08 -20.54 -2.85
N ALA A 110 -9.81 -20.89 -4.10
CA ALA A 110 -10.25 -22.15 -4.67
C ALA A 110 -9.65 -23.37 -3.95
N GLU A 111 -8.36 -23.30 -3.59
CA GLU A 111 -7.68 -24.34 -2.80
C GLU A 111 -8.29 -24.49 -1.40
N LEU A 112 -8.57 -23.37 -0.72
CA LEU A 112 -9.24 -23.38 0.58
C LEU A 112 -10.65 -23.97 0.52
N ASP A 113 -11.41 -23.64 -0.52
CA ASP A 113 -12.75 -24.19 -0.70
C ASP A 113 -12.71 -25.69 -1.02
N ALA A 114 -11.74 -26.14 -1.83
CA ALA A 114 -11.50 -27.57 -2.08
C ALA A 114 -11.13 -28.33 -0.80
N MET A 115 -10.15 -27.82 -0.03
CA MET A 115 -9.76 -28.44 1.26
C MET A 115 -10.92 -28.50 2.25
N ARG A 116 -11.78 -27.47 2.29
CA ARG A 116 -12.99 -27.48 3.14
C ARG A 116 -13.96 -28.59 2.73
N GLN A 117 -14.17 -28.77 1.43
CA GLN A 117 -15.02 -29.85 0.91
C GLN A 117 -14.44 -31.22 1.24
N GLU A 118 -13.14 -31.43 0.99
CA GLU A 118 -12.45 -32.68 1.31
C GLU A 118 -12.54 -33.01 2.81
N LEU A 119 -12.35 -32.02 3.69
CA LEU A 119 -12.50 -32.22 5.14
C LEU A 119 -13.94 -32.59 5.51
N ALA A 120 -14.93 -31.88 4.96
CA ALA A 120 -16.34 -32.19 5.23
C ALA A 120 -16.68 -33.63 4.80
N GLU A 121 -16.27 -34.04 3.60
CA GLU A 121 -16.47 -35.40 3.12
C GLU A 121 -15.74 -36.45 3.98
N ALA A 122 -14.54 -36.14 4.45
CA ALA A 122 -13.80 -37.02 5.36
C ALA A 122 -14.52 -37.18 6.71
N PHE A 123 -15.08 -36.11 7.27
CA PHE A 123 -15.85 -36.17 8.51
C PHE A 123 -17.15 -36.96 8.34
N GLU A 124 -17.89 -36.73 7.25
CA GLU A 124 -19.11 -37.50 6.94
C GLU A 124 -18.80 -38.99 6.76
N ARG A 125 -17.71 -39.32 6.06
CA ARG A 125 -17.24 -40.71 5.93
C ARG A 125 -16.90 -41.32 7.28
N GLN A 126 -16.15 -40.60 8.11
CA GLN A 126 -15.76 -41.08 9.44
C GLN A 126 -16.97 -41.29 10.36
N ALA A 127 -17.97 -40.40 10.29
CA ALA A 127 -19.22 -40.56 11.03
C ALA A 127 -19.96 -41.84 10.59
N GLY A 128 -20.07 -42.07 9.28
CA GLY A 128 -20.68 -43.28 8.74
C GLY A 128 -19.93 -44.56 9.12
N GLU A 129 -18.59 -44.54 9.10
CA GLU A 129 -17.76 -45.66 9.55
C GLU A 129 -17.95 -45.95 11.04
N LEU A 130 -18.05 -44.91 11.87
CA LEU A 130 -18.30 -45.05 13.30
C LEU A 130 -19.67 -45.65 13.59
N ASP A 131 -20.71 -45.18 12.90
CA ASP A 131 -22.07 -45.73 13.01
C ASP A 131 -22.11 -47.20 12.58
N ALA A 132 -21.46 -47.54 11.47
CA ALA A 132 -21.37 -48.91 10.99
C ALA A 132 -20.63 -49.83 11.97
N ALA A 133 -19.49 -49.37 12.51
CA ALA A 133 -18.73 -50.10 13.52
C ALA A 133 -19.55 -50.28 14.82
N GLY A 134 -20.29 -49.24 15.23
CA GLY A 134 -21.19 -49.30 16.38
C GLY A 134 -22.31 -50.32 16.19
N ALA A 135 -22.94 -50.34 15.00
CA ALA A 135 -23.97 -51.32 14.67
C ALA A 135 -23.42 -52.76 14.64
N ALA A 136 -22.24 -52.97 14.05
CA ALA A 136 -21.57 -54.26 14.03
C ALA A 136 -21.24 -54.75 15.45
N LEU A 137 -20.70 -53.86 16.30
CA LEU A 137 -20.41 -54.19 17.70
C LEU A 137 -21.68 -54.55 18.49
N ALA A 138 -22.78 -53.83 18.26
CA ALA A 138 -24.06 -54.14 18.90
C ALA A 138 -24.61 -55.51 18.45
N ALA A 139 -24.50 -55.83 17.15
CA ALA A 139 -24.90 -57.12 16.60
C ALA A 139 -24.07 -58.28 17.19
N GLU A 140 -22.75 -58.12 17.23
CA GLU A 140 -21.84 -59.11 17.83
C GLU A 140 -22.13 -59.33 19.33
N LYS A 141 -22.38 -58.26 20.08
CA LYS A 141 -22.79 -58.39 21.49
C LYS A 141 -24.09 -59.18 21.63
N SER A 142 -25.10 -58.88 20.82
CA SER A 142 -26.37 -59.62 20.84
C SER A 142 -26.19 -61.10 20.46
N ALA A 143 -25.32 -61.40 19.49
CA ALA A 143 -25.01 -62.76 19.10
C ALA A 143 -24.28 -63.52 20.22
N ALA A 144 -23.30 -62.88 20.87
CA ALA A 144 -22.56 -63.45 21.99
C ALA A 144 -23.48 -63.73 23.19
N GLU A 145 -24.42 -62.83 23.51
CA GLU A 145 -25.42 -63.04 24.57
C GLU A 145 -26.32 -64.25 24.27
N LYS A 146 -26.78 -64.41 23.02
CA LYS A 146 -27.57 -65.58 22.60
C LYS A 146 -26.77 -66.87 22.71
N GLN A 147 -25.53 -66.88 22.22
CA GLN A 147 -24.64 -68.05 22.34
C GLN A 147 -24.37 -68.42 23.80
N ALA A 148 -24.20 -67.43 24.68
CA ALA A 148 -24.03 -67.67 26.11
C ALA A 148 -25.27 -68.32 26.74
N GLN A 149 -26.48 -67.88 26.35
CA GLN A 149 -27.73 -68.48 26.78
C GLN A 149 -27.89 -69.92 26.26
N GLU A 150 -27.66 -70.14 24.97
CA GLU A 150 -27.71 -71.49 24.36
C GLU A 150 -26.71 -72.44 25.03
N LEU A 151 -25.49 -71.96 25.33
CA LEU A 151 -24.49 -72.74 26.05
C LEU A 151 -24.94 -73.08 27.48
N ALA A 152 -25.60 -72.16 28.17
CA ALA A 152 -26.16 -72.41 29.50
C ALA A 152 -27.25 -73.48 29.43
N ASP A 153 -28.16 -73.39 28.46
CA ASP A 153 -29.26 -74.35 28.26
C ASP A 153 -28.71 -75.75 27.93
N VAL A 154 -27.73 -75.85 27.03
CA VAL A 154 -27.08 -77.12 26.69
C VAL A 154 -26.37 -77.73 27.90
N ARG A 155 -25.70 -76.92 28.73
CA ARG A 155 -25.06 -77.39 29.97
C ARG A 155 -26.09 -77.94 30.95
N GLN A 156 -27.24 -77.29 31.08
CA GLN A 156 -28.34 -77.78 31.91
C GLN A 156 -28.88 -79.12 31.39
N GLN A 157 -29.20 -79.22 30.10
CA GLN A 157 -29.69 -80.46 29.49
C GLN A 157 -28.70 -81.61 29.64
N LEU A 158 -27.39 -81.33 29.51
CA LEU A 158 -26.33 -82.31 29.74
C LEU A 158 -26.33 -82.78 31.20
N ALA A 159 -26.40 -81.87 32.18
CA ALA A 159 -26.46 -82.23 33.59
C ALA A 159 -27.70 -83.10 33.92
N GLU A 160 -28.86 -82.78 33.33
CA GLU A 160 -30.08 -83.57 33.47
C GLU A 160 -29.96 -84.96 32.81
N ALA A 161 -29.30 -85.05 31.65
CA ALA A 161 -29.05 -86.33 30.98
C ALA A 161 -28.09 -87.22 31.79
N VAL A 162 -26.99 -86.65 32.30
CA VAL A 162 -26.05 -87.35 33.19
C VAL A 162 -26.77 -87.86 34.44
N SER A 163 -27.57 -87.02 35.11
CA SER A 163 -28.34 -87.46 36.29
C SER A 163 -29.34 -88.60 35.98
N ARG A 164 -29.94 -88.60 34.79
CA ARG A 164 -30.83 -89.70 34.36
C ARG A 164 -30.06 -90.98 34.08
N ALA A 165 -28.87 -90.89 33.47
CA ALA A 165 -27.99 -92.02 33.24
C ALA A 165 -27.54 -92.64 34.57
N ASP A 166 -27.04 -91.84 35.52
CA ASP A 166 -26.63 -92.30 36.86
C ASP A 166 -27.76 -93.05 37.58
N LYS A 167 -29.00 -92.54 37.49
CA LYS A 167 -30.19 -93.18 38.07
C LYS A 167 -30.55 -94.49 37.37
N ALA A 168 -30.36 -94.58 36.06
CA ALA A 168 -30.62 -95.81 35.30
C ALA A 168 -29.58 -96.87 35.67
N ASP A 169 -28.31 -96.51 35.74
CA ASP A 169 -27.22 -97.39 36.14
C ASP A 169 -27.41 -97.91 37.57
N ALA A 170 -27.81 -97.05 38.50
CA ALA A 170 -28.13 -97.46 39.88
C ALA A 170 -29.29 -98.47 39.94
N ARG A 171 -30.33 -98.30 39.11
CA ARG A 171 -31.45 -99.25 39.04
C ARG A 171 -31.03 -100.59 38.42
N ILE A 172 -30.18 -100.57 37.40
CA ILE A 172 -29.63 -101.79 36.80
C ILE A 172 -28.86 -102.57 37.86
N ALA A 173 -27.95 -101.90 38.59
CA ALA A 173 -27.19 -102.53 39.67
C ALA A 173 -28.08 -103.13 40.77
N GLU A 174 -29.16 -102.44 41.15
CA GLU A 174 -30.13 -102.96 42.13
C GLU A 174 -30.88 -104.21 41.61
N ILE A 175 -31.30 -104.21 40.34
CA ILE A 175 -31.96 -105.36 39.72
C ILE A 175 -31.00 -106.55 39.64
N GLU A 176 -29.75 -106.31 39.24
CA GLU A 176 -28.71 -107.35 39.19
C GLU A 176 -28.45 -107.95 40.58
N GLN A 177 -28.39 -107.14 41.63
CA GLN A 177 -28.24 -107.62 43.00
C GLN A 177 -29.41 -108.53 43.41
N ARG A 178 -30.66 -108.10 43.16
CA ARG A 178 -31.86 -108.90 43.49
C ARG A 178 -31.96 -110.20 42.69
N ALA A 179 -31.40 -110.24 41.48
CA ALA A 179 -31.39 -111.45 40.66
C ALA A 179 -30.32 -112.47 41.12
N ALA A 180 -29.34 -112.03 41.92
CA ALA A 180 -28.28 -112.86 42.47
C ALA A 180 -28.56 -113.40 43.88
N GLU A 181 -29.61 -112.90 44.54
CA GLU A 181 -30.17 -113.39 45.83
C GLU A 181 -31.18 -114.53 45.63
#